data_AF-M6BZP0-F1
#
_entry.id   AF-M6BZP0-F1
#
_cell.length_a   1.000
_cell.length_b   1.000
_cell.length_c   1.000
_cell.angle_alpha   90.00
_cell.angle_beta   90.00
_cell.angle_gamma   90.00
#
_symmetry.space_group_name_H-M   'P 1'
#
loop_
_entity.id
_entity.type
_entity.pdbx_description
1 polymer ?
#
loop_
_entity_poly.entity_id
_entity_poly.type
_entity_poly.pdbx_seq_one_letter_code
_entity_poly.pdbx_strand_id
1 'polypeptide(L)'
;MLSTGMRTPVGIKILGSSLDEIEKLAIQIETVLKTIPETRSALAERTTGGYYLNIELKRFNLERYNISMGSAQQIVASAIGGESITQTIEGRERFSVNLRYPKELRDSADKIRAILVSTQTFDIFRFPKSRMSV
;
A
#
# COMPACT_ATOMS: atom_id res chain seq x y z
N MET A 1 19.40 -20.91 -1.89
CA MET A 1 20.08 -20.22 -0.77
C MET A 1 19.40 -18.88 -0.56
N LEU A 2 18.80 -18.69 0.62
CA LEU A 2 18.26 -17.40 1.05
C LEU A 2 19.45 -16.47 1.33
N SER A 3 19.72 -15.53 0.43
CA SER A 3 20.66 -14.44 0.69
C SER A 3 20.00 -13.48 1.68
N THR A 4 20.04 -13.82 2.97
CA THR A 4 19.82 -12.85 4.04
C THR A 4 21.15 -12.12 4.21
N GLY A 5 21.38 -11.09 3.39
CA GLY A 5 22.63 -10.35 3.37
C GLY A 5 22.72 -9.37 2.20
N MET A 6 23.79 -8.59 2.17
CA MET A 6 24.09 -7.67 1.07
C MET A 6 24.45 -8.48 -0.18
N ARG A 7 23.95 -8.07 -1.35
CA ARG A 7 24.20 -8.75 -2.63
C ARG A 7 25.56 -8.38 -3.27
N THR A 8 26.32 -7.51 -2.62
CA THR A 8 27.60 -6.97 -3.07
C THR A 8 28.74 -7.40 -2.13
N PRO A 9 29.99 -7.48 -2.62
CA PRO A 9 31.15 -7.82 -1.79
C PRO A 9 31.40 -6.83 -0.65
N VAL A 10 31.04 -5.55 -0.86
CA VAL A 10 31.14 -4.47 0.12
C VAL A 10 29.77 -3.82 0.21
N GLY A 11 29.34 -3.49 1.43
CA GLY A 11 28.17 -2.65 1.64
C GLY A 11 28.23 -1.94 2.98
N ILE A 12 27.52 -0.83 3.06
CA ILE A 12 27.54 0.09 4.19
C ILE A 12 26.16 0.05 4.84
N LYS A 13 26.13 -0.29 6.13
CA LYS A 13 24.88 -0.34 6.90
C LYS A 13 24.74 0.93 7.72
N ILE A 14 23.67 1.66 7.47
CA ILE A 14 23.31 2.87 8.23
C ILE A 14 22.18 2.49 9.18
N LEU A 15 22.34 2.81 10.46
CA LEU A 15 21.37 2.53 11.51
C LEU A 15 20.98 3.86 12.16
N GLY A 16 19.71 4.04 12.43
CA GLY A 16 19.16 5.25 13.03
C GLY A 16 17.69 5.07 13.39
N SER A 17 17.15 6.07 14.08
CA SER A 17 15.73 6.11 14.47
C SER A 17 14.82 6.73 13.41
N SER A 18 15.38 7.51 12.47
CA SER A 18 14.64 8.21 11.42
C SER A 18 14.98 7.66 10.04
N LEU A 19 13.96 7.20 9.30
CA LEU A 19 14.12 6.70 7.93
C LEU A 19 14.59 7.81 6.98
N ASP A 20 14.11 9.04 7.17
CA ASP A 20 14.47 10.19 6.34
C ASP A 20 15.96 10.55 6.50
N GLU A 21 16.48 10.49 7.73
CA GLU A 21 17.88 10.75 8.01
C GLU A 21 18.78 9.64 7.45
N ILE A 22 18.36 8.39 7.60
CA ILE A 22 19.07 7.22 7.05
C ILE A 22 19.19 7.35 5.53
N GLU A 23 18.08 7.67 4.84
CA GLU A 23 18.07 7.82 3.39
C GLU A 23 18.93 9.00 2.93
N LYS A 24 18.83 10.14 3.61
CA LYS A 24 19.69 11.31 3.33
C LYS A 24 21.17 10.96 3.45
N LEU A 25 21.57 10.27 4.53
CA LEU A 25 22.96 9.88 4.72
C LEU A 25 23.40 8.84 3.69
N ALA A 26 22.53 7.91 3.31
CA ALA A 26 22.81 6.91 2.29
C ALA A 26 23.11 7.55 0.93
N ILE A 27 22.32 8.55 0.53
CA ILE A 27 22.52 9.30 -0.73
C ILE A 27 23.83 10.11 -0.69
N GLN A 28 24.15 10.71 0.46
CA GLN A 28 25.42 11.43 0.64
C GLN A 28 26.61 10.48 0.50
N ILE A 29 26.57 9.32 1.15
CA ILE A 29 27.61 8.29 1.06
C ILE A 29 27.72 7.76 -0.38
N GLU A 30 26.60 7.47 -1.05
CA GLU A 30 26.59 7.07 -2.47
C GLU A 30 27.31 8.10 -3.34
N THR A 31 27.05 9.40 -3.12
CA THR A 31 27.65 10.50 -3.88
C THR A 31 29.17 10.55 -3.67
N VAL A 32 29.64 10.41 -2.43
CA VAL A 32 31.08 10.40 -2.11
C VAL A 32 31.76 9.16 -2.70
N LEU A 33 31.16 7.98 -2.57
CA LEU A 33 31.74 6.74 -3.10
C LEU A 33 31.91 6.78 -4.62
N LYS A 34 30.97 7.40 -5.34
CA LYS A 34 31.08 7.59 -6.80
C LYS A 34 32.30 8.42 -7.24
N THR A 35 32.90 9.19 -6.34
CA THR A 35 34.12 9.97 -6.65
C THR A 35 35.41 9.17 -6.51
N ILE A 36 35.36 7.98 -5.89
CA ILE A 36 36.53 7.13 -5.68
C ILE A 36 36.80 6.34 -6.97
N PRO A 37 37.98 6.45 -7.60
CA PRO A 37 38.30 5.80 -8.87
C PRO A 37 38.08 4.28 -8.90
N GLU A 38 38.28 3.61 -7.79
CA GLU A 38 38.14 2.16 -7.62
C GLU A 38 36.67 1.72 -7.42
N THR A 39 35.74 2.66 -7.24
CA THR A 39 34.32 2.36 -7.07
C THR A 39 33.67 2.14 -8.42
N ARG A 40 33.50 0.87 -8.80
CA ARG A 40 32.77 0.51 -10.04
C ARG A 40 31.31 0.96 -10.02
N SER A 41 30.63 0.77 -8.89
CA SER A 41 29.22 1.15 -8.71
C SER A 41 28.89 1.26 -7.23
N ALA A 42 28.26 2.36 -6.83
CA ALA A 42 27.64 2.52 -5.51
C ALA A 42 26.16 2.89 -5.69
N LEU A 43 25.29 2.24 -4.92
CA LEU A 43 23.85 2.46 -4.94
C LEU A 43 23.32 2.48 -3.50
N ALA A 44 22.68 3.56 -3.10
CA ALA A 44 21.90 3.62 -1.88
C ALA A 44 20.51 3.02 -2.12
N GLU A 45 20.07 2.14 -1.22
CA GLU A 45 18.70 1.66 -1.20
C GLU A 45 17.78 2.78 -0.70
N ARG A 46 16.71 3.07 -1.45
CA ARG A 46 15.71 4.06 -1.05
C ARG A 46 14.67 3.37 -0.18
N THR A 47 14.72 3.62 1.12
CA THR A 47 13.83 2.98 2.09
C THR A 47 12.41 3.57 2.05
N THR A 48 12.24 4.82 1.63
CA THR A 48 10.93 5.51 1.64
C THR A 48 10.23 5.60 0.27
N GLY A 49 10.78 5.00 -0.80
CA GLY A 49 10.32 5.21 -2.18
C GLY A 49 9.02 4.51 -2.61
N GLY A 50 8.25 3.93 -1.69
CA GLY A 50 6.99 3.26 -2.01
C GLY A 50 5.89 4.27 -2.37
N TYR A 51 5.16 4.02 -3.46
CA TYR A 51 3.94 4.78 -3.75
C TYR A 51 2.77 4.18 -2.97
N TYR A 52 2.08 5.03 -2.22
CA TYR A 52 0.90 4.64 -1.44
C TYR A 52 -0.30 5.49 -1.85
N LEU A 53 -1.47 4.84 -1.89
CA LEU A 53 -2.76 5.52 -1.91
C LEU A 53 -3.38 5.36 -0.53
N ASN A 54 -3.38 6.44 0.25
CA ASN A 54 -3.94 6.43 1.60
C ASN A 54 -5.45 6.66 1.54
N ILE A 55 -6.22 5.72 2.07
CA ILE A 55 -7.68 5.82 2.18
C ILE A 55 -8.01 6.21 3.62
N GLU A 56 -8.14 7.51 3.86
CA GLU A 56 -8.49 8.06 5.17
C GLU A 56 -10.00 8.00 5.43
N LEU A 57 -10.43 6.97 6.16
CA LEU A 57 -11.82 6.83 6.58
C LEU A 57 -12.13 7.75 7.76
N LYS A 58 -12.99 8.74 7.53
CA LYS A 58 -13.41 9.70 8.56
C LYS A 58 -14.54 9.14 9.40
N ARG A 59 -14.26 8.79 10.66
CA ARG A 59 -15.21 8.19 11.61
C ARG A 59 -16.54 8.97 11.69
N PHE A 60 -16.47 10.29 11.85
CA PHE A 60 -17.67 11.15 11.91
C PHE A 60 -18.57 11.09 10.66
N ASN A 61 -18.01 10.75 9.49
CA ASN A 61 -18.81 10.57 8.29
C ASN A 61 -19.47 9.20 8.24
N LEU A 62 -18.78 8.15 8.71
CA LEU A 62 -19.30 6.78 8.76
C LEU A 62 -20.47 6.65 9.75
N GLU A 63 -20.37 7.32 10.91
CA GLU A 63 -21.41 7.32 11.95
C GLU A 63 -22.75 7.83 11.43
N ARG A 64 -22.76 8.81 10.52
CA ARG A 64 -24.00 9.34 9.89
C ARG A 64 -24.78 8.29 9.11
N TYR A 65 -24.10 7.25 8.64
CA TYR A 65 -24.67 6.17 7.83
C TYR A 65 -24.71 4.84 8.59
N ASN A 66 -24.48 4.87 9.91
CA ASN A 66 -24.40 3.69 10.77
C ASN A 66 -23.41 2.62 10.25
N ILE A 67 -22.28 3.07 9.68
CA ILE A 67 -21.24 2.18 9.17
C ILE A 67 -20.13 2.09 10.20
N SER A 68 -19.74 0.87 10.60
CA SER A 68 -18.60 0.66 11.48
C SER A 68 -17.27 0.88 10.72
N MET A 69 -16.24 1.33 11.42
CA MET A 69 -14.89 1.48 10.83
C MET A 69 -14.39 0.15 10.24
N GLY A 70 -14.61 -0.96 10.95
CA GLY A 70 -14.22 -2.28 10.49
C GLY A 70 -14.94 -2.70 9.21
N SER A 71 -16.25 -2.45 9.11
CA SER A 71 -17.02 -2.74 7.89
C SER A 71 -16.53 -1.92 6.71
N ALA A 72 -16.24 -0.63 6.91
CA ALA A 72 -15.70 0.23 5.86
C ALA A 72 -14.31 -0.24 5.38
N GLN A 73 -13.42 -0.62 6.31
CA GLN A 73 -12.11 -1.18 5.99
C GLN A 73 -12.21 -2.51 5.24
N GLN A 74 -13.12 -3.40 5.65
CA GLN A 74 -13.35 -4.69 4.99
C GLN A 74 -13.85 -4.52 3.56
N ILE A 75 -14.70 -3.53 3.30
CA ILE A 75 -15.16 -3.20 1.95
C ILE A 75 -14.00 -2.68 1.10
N VAL A 76 -13.12 -1.85 1.65
CA VAL A 76 -11.91 -1.39 0.96
C VAL A 76 -10.97 -2.58 0.64
N ALA A 77 -10.71 -3.46 1.61
CA ALA A 77 -9.81 -4.60 1.45
C ALA A 77 -10.29 -5.62 0.41
N SER A 78 -11.58 -5.96 0.43
CA SER A 78 -12.18 -6.84 -0.58
C SER A 78 -12.34 -6.12 -1.92
N ALA A 79 -13.13 -5.05 -1.99
CA ALA A 79 -13.58 -4.47 -3.24
C ALA A 79 -12.45 -3.80 -4.04
N ILE A 80 -11.43 -3.25 -3.37
CA ILE A 80 -10.27 -2.62 -4.01
C ILE A 80 -9.05 -3.54 -3.96
N GLY A 81 -8.73 -4.06 -2.77
CA GLY A 81 -7.54 -4.88 -2.52
C GLY A 81 -7.62 -6.27 -3.17
N GLY A 82 -8.83 -6.83 -3.33
CA GLY A 82 -9.03 -8.18 -3.85
C GLY A 82 -8.67 -9.26 -2.83
N GLU A 83 -8.88 -8.97 -1.54
CA GLU A 83 -8.71 -9.93 -0.45
C GLU A 83 -9.51 -11.21 -0.71
N SER A 84 -8.90 -12.35 -0.38
CA SER A 84 -9.54 -13.66 -0.50
C SER A 84 -10.67 -13.78 0.51
N ILE A 85 -11.88 -14.09 0.04
CA ILE A 85 -13.07 -14.25 0.88
C ILE A 85 -13.29 -15.70 1.30
N THR A 86 -12.83 -16.66 0.49
CA THR A 86 -12.93 -18.09 0.76
C THR A 86 -11.97 -18.87 -0.14
N GLN A 87 -11.98 -20.20 -0.02
CA GLN A 87 -11.25 -21.09 -0.91
C GLN A 87 -12.17 -22.21 -1.41
N THR A 88 -12.04 -22.58 -2.69
CA THR A 88 -12.59 -23.85 -3.19
C THR A 88 -11.61 -24.97 -2.91
N ILE A 89 -12.14 -26.17 -2.71
CA ILE A 89 -11.34 -27.39 -2.48
C ILE A 89 -11.68 -28.36 -3.61
N GLU A 90 -10.67 -28.69 -4.41
CA GLU A 90 -10.80 -29.57 -5.58
C GLU A 90 -9.81 -30.73 -5.40
N GLY A 91 -10.26 -31.79 -4.73
CA GLY A 91 -9.41 -32.91 -4.34
C GLY A 91 -8.32 -32.48 -3.33
N ARG A 92 -7.07 -32.44 -3.77
CA ARG A 92 -5.92 -31.98 -2.96
C ARG A 92 -5.55 -30.52 -3.24
N GLU A 93 -6.18 -29.90 -4.23
CA GLU A 93 -5.92 -28.53 -4.64
C GLU A 93 -6.84 -27.57 -3.88
N ARG A 94 -6.34 -26.36 -3.64
CA ARG A 94 -7.06 -25.28 -2.96
C ARG A 94 -6.90 -24.01 -3.77
N PHE A 95 -8.01 -23.44 -4.24
CA PHE A 95 -8.00 -22.20 -5.00
C PHE A 95 -8.65 -21.08 -4.18
N SER A 96 -8.02 -19.90 -4.17
CA SER A 96 -8.57 -18.73 -3.48
C SER A 96 -9.68 -18.08 -4.31
N VAL A 97 -10.76 -17.70 -3.66
CA VAL A 97 -11.87 -16.95 -4.24
C VAL A 97 -11.85 -15.55 -3.66
N ASN A 98 -11.84 -14.53 -4.51
CA ASN A 98 -11.92 -13.13 -4.10
C ASN A 98 -13.09 -12.42 -4.77
N LEU A 99 -13.54 -11.34 -4.14
CA LEU A 99 -14.54 -10.44 -4.68
C LEU A 99 -13.89 -9.07 -4.86
N ARG A 100 -13.93 -8.53 -6.08
CA ARG A 100 -13.27 -7.26 -6.40
C ARG A 100 -14.07 -6.48 -7.43
N TYR A 101 -14.06 -5.14 -7.32
CA TYR A 101 -14.62 -4.30 -8.38
C TYR A 101 -13.84 -4.45 -9.69
N PRO A 102 -14.54 -4.32 -10.84
CA PRO A 102 -13.91 -4.18 -12.14
C PRO A 102 -12.84 -3.09 -12.13
N LYS A 103 -11.77 -3.30 -12.91
CA LYS A 103 -10.59 -2.43 -12.91
C LYS A 103 -10.96 -0.98 -13.25
N GLU A 104 -11.94 -0.81 -14.13
CA GLU A 104 -12.43 0.48 -14.64
C GLU A 104 -13.04 1.35 -13.55
N LEU A 105 -13.41 0.78 -12.40
CA LEU A 105 -13.95 1.50 -11.24
C LEU A 105 -12.89 1.86 -10.20
N ARG A 106 -11.63 1.43 -10.39
CA ARG A 106 -10.54 1.58 -9.41
C ARG A 106 -9.17 1.86 -10.04
N ASP A 107 -9.15 2.29 -11.29
CA ASP A 107 -7.92 2.62 -12.03
C ASP A 107 -7.39 4.04 -11.74
N SER A 108 -8.14 4.84 -10.97
CA SER A 108 -7.72 6.17 -10.52
C SER A 108 -8.19 6.47 -9.10
N ALA A 109 -7.47 7.38 -8.44
CA ALA A 109 -7.84 7.86 -7.10
C ALA A 109 -9.26 8.45 -7.08
N ASP A 110 -9.65 9.19 -8.12
CA ASP A 110 -10.99 9.79 -8.20
C ASP A 110 -12.11 8.76 -8.33
N LYS A 111 -11.86 7.64 -9.00
CA LYS A 111 -12.84 6.54 -9.08
C LYS A 111 -12.90 5.78 -7.76
N ILE A 112 -11.76 5.56 -7.11
CA ILE A 112 -11.70 4.96 -5.77
C ILE A 112 -12.49 5.80 -4.77
N ARG A 113 -12.37 7.14 -4.82
CA ARG A 113 -13.18 8.05 -4.00
C ARG A 113 -14.68 7.96 -4.28
N ALA A 114 -15.10 7.42 -5.41
CA ALA A 114 -16.51 7.32 -5.80
C ALA A 114 -17.08 5.90 -5.62
N ILE A 115 -16.29 4.98 -5.05
CA ILE A 115 -16.73 3.61 -4.79
C ILE A 115 -17.93 3.61 -3.84
N LEU A 116 -18.86 2.71 -4.14
CA LEU A 116 -20.10 2.56 -3.40
C LEU A 116 -19.87 1.68 -2.18
N VAL A 117 -20.44 2.09 -1.05
CA VAL A 117 -20.42 1.32 0.19
C VAL A 117 -21.86 0.99 0.52
N SER A 118 -22.13 -0.31 0.71
CA SER A 118 -23.45 -0.78 1.13
C SER A 118 -23.71 -0.29 2.56
N THR A 119 -24.79 0.44 2.77
CA THR A 119 -25.23 0.84 4.11
C THR A 119 -26.22 -0.21 4.64
N GLN A 120 -26.45 -0.25 5.96
CA GLN A 120 -27.36 -1.23 6.57
C GLN A 120 -28.84 -0.94 6.27
N THR A 121 -29.16 0.31 5.94
CA THR A 121 -30.39 0.67 5.25
C THR A 121 -30.11 0.41 3.76
N PHE A 122 -31.02 -0.14 2.96
CA PHE A 122 -30.78 -0.51 1.55
C PHE A 122 -30.51 0.71 0.60
N ASP A 123 -29.86 1.77 1.08
CA ASP A 123 -29.40 2.93 0.34
C ASP A 123 -27.94 2.73 -0.12
N ILE A 124 -27.74 2.87 -1.43
CA ILE A 124 -26.43 2.82 -2.08
C ILE A 124 -25.76 4.19 -1.92
N PHE A 125 -24.76 4.30 -1.04
CA PHE A 125 -24.08 5.57 -0.79
C PHE A 125 -22.82 5.74 -1.65
N ARG A 126 -22.74 6.89 -2.32
CA ARG A 126 -21.57 7.34 -3.08
C ARG A 126 -20.78 8.33 -2.22
N PHE A 127 -19.50 8.04 -1.94
CA PHE A 127 -18.64 9.00 -1.25
C PHE A 127 -18.54 10.32 -2.06
N PRO A 128 -18.90 11.48 -1.47
CA PRO A 128 -18.83 12.76 -2.17
C PRO A 128 -17.39 13.24 -2.31
N LYS A 129 -17.01 13.69 -3.51
CA LYS A 129 -15.67 14.15 -3.91
C LYS A 129 -15.06 15.25 -3.01
N SER A 130 -15.84 15.94 -2.18
CA SER A 130 -15.39 17.12 -1.43
C SER A 130 -14.81 16.84 -0.03
N ARG A 131 -14.72 15.58 0.42
CA ARG A 131 -14.36 15.29 1.84
C ARG A 131 -13.26 14.25 2.06
N MET A 132 -12.64 13.74 1.02
CA MET A 132 -11.47 12.86 1.11
C MET A 132 -10.19 13.67 0.91
N SER A 133 -9.49 13.91 2.02
CA SER A 133 -8.08 14.33 2.02
C SER A 133 -7.27 13.15 1.46
N VAL A 134 -6.43 13.44 0.47
CA VAL A 134 -5.35 12.55 0.00
C VAL A 134 -4.12 12.85 0.82
#